data_AF-A0A090W4A9-F1
#
_entry.id   AF-A0A090W4A9-F1
#
_cell.length_a   1.000
_cell.length_b   1.000
_cell.length_c   1.000
_cell.angle_alpha   90.00
_cell.angle_beta   90.00
_cell.angle_gamma   90.00
#
_symmetry.space_group_name_H-M   'P 1'
#
loop_
_entity.id
_entity.type
_entity.pdbx_description
1 polymer ?
#
loop_
_entity_poly.entity_id
_entity_poly.type
_entity_poly.pdbx_seq_one_letter_code
_entity_poly.pdbx_strand_id
1 'polypeptide(L)'
;MKKLLVFVGIAFITAILFYQFKPIEYAKSTLIPTAYTASYINKDGLTIKNRVNAPKGYKRVPCTAGSFQAYLRNYKLKPFGTKIINYDDTEYFWQRGHIGVLDIPVPKNGLQQCADALIRIRSEYLWDNNRKGEIGFNFTSGHYFSWEKYAEGYRPNIKGNSVSFHKTAYKNHSKDNFYKYLNIIYMYSGTLSLYNELPKINNSKDLKIGDMLIKGGSPGHIVMICDEAINASGDKIYLLFQGNTPAQSVHLVKNLEDTTQSPWYHLEKDAVIPVSNYTFYNSKFVSFK
;
A
#
# COMPACT_ATOMS: atom_id res chain seq x y z
N MET A 1 36.92 4.87 64.28
CA MET A 1 35.76 3.97 64.10
C MET A 1 34.77 4.42 63.02
N LYS A 2 34.42 5.72 62.90
CA LYS A 2 33.45 6.19 61.87
C LYS A 2 33.92 6.08 60.39
N LYS A 3 35.22 6.19 60.09
CA LYS A 3 35.73 6.08 58.70
C LYS A 3 35.78 4.63 58.17
N LEU A 4 35.89 3.64 59.06
CA LEU A 4 35.94 2.23 58.68
C LEU A 4 34.56 1.69 58.29
N LEU A 5 33.50 2.16 58.97
CA LEU A 5 32.10 1.82 58.67
C LEU A 5 31.62 2.35 57.31
N VAL A 6 32.12 3.51 56.86
CA VAL A 6 31.77 4.09 55.55
C VAL A 6 32.41 3.28 54.41
N PHE A 7 33.65 2.82 54.56
CA PHE A 7 34.32 2.00 53.55
C PHE A 7 33.70 0.60 53.44
N VAL A 8 33.31 -0.01 54.55
CA VAL A 8 32.61 -1.32 54.54
C VAL A 8 31.21 -1.19 53.91
N GLY A 9 30.50 -0.08 54.16
CA GLY A 9 29.20 0.19 53.53
C GLY A 9 29.27 0.36 52.00
N ILE A 10 30.28 1.07 51.48
CA ILE A 10 30.46 1.29 50.03
C ILE A 10 30.90 0.00 49.33
N ALA A 11 31.74 -0.82 49.96
CA ALA A 11 32.13 -2.13 49.43
C ALA A 11 30.94 -3.12 49.38
N PHE A 12 30.01 -3.03 50.34
CA PHE A 12 28.82 -3.89 50.35
C PHE A 12 27.80 -3.48 49.27
N ILE A 13 27.62 -2.17 49.03
CA ILE A 13 26.70 -1.65 47.99
C ILE A 13 27.23 -1.98 46.58
N THR A 14 28.54 -1.90 46.36
CA THR A 14 29.15 -2.27 45.07
C THR A 14 29.09 -3.78 44.81
N ALA A 15 29.27 -4.61 45.83
CA ALA A 15 29.12 -6.07 45.70
C ALA A 15 27.68 -6.50 45.37
N ILE A 16 26.66 -5.83 45.93
CA ILE A 16 25.24 -6.10 45.62
C ILE A 16 24.88 -5.68 44.19
N LEU A 17 25.42 -4.55 43.71
CA LEU A 17 25.26 -4.11 42.31
C LEU A 17 25.88 -5.12 41.32
N PHE A 18 27.04 -5.70 41.62
CA PHE A 18 27.64 -6.75 40.78
C PHE A 18 26.88 -8.07 40.82
N TYR A 19 26.17 -8.39 41.90
CA TYR A 19 25.39 -9.64 42.00
C TYR A 19 24.03 -9.58 41.26
N GLN A 20 23.48 -8.37 41.05
CA GLN A 20 22.26 -8.17 40.24
C GLN A 20 22.50 -8.11 38.73
N PHE A 21 23.76 -7.96 38.30
CA PHE A 21 24.15 -8.08 36.89
C PHE A 21 24.88 -9.41 36.67
N LYS A 22 24.11 -10.50 36.58
CA LYS A 22 24.67 -11.72 35.97
C LYS A 22 25.06 -11.39 34.53
N PRO A 23 26.31 -11.66 34.10
CA PRO A 23 26.66 -11.52 32.70
C PRO A 23 25.79 -12.50 31.92
N ILE A 24 25.02 -11.99 30.96
CA ILE A 24 24.34 -12.82 29.98
C ILE A 24 25.47 -13.48 29.18
N GLU A 25 25.71 -14.77 29.41
CA GLU A 25 26.53 -15.57 28.51
C GLU A 25 25.88 -15.51 27.13
N TYR A 26 26.48 -14.74 26.23
CA TYR A 26 26.16 -14.82 24.82
C TYR A 26 26.50 -16.24 24.40
N ALA A 27 25.47 -17.08 24.25
CA ALA A 27 25.57 -18.34 23.55
C ALA A 27 26.28 -18.06 22.23
N LYS A 28 27.48 -18.61 22.05
CA LYS A 28 28.16 -18.63 20.76
C LYS A 28 27.22 -19.38 19.81
N SER A 29 26.44 -18.64 19.03
CA SER A 29 25.59 -19.24 18.01
C SER A 29 26.54 -19.92 17.04
N THR A 30 26.55 -21.25 17.08
CA THR A 30 27.14 -22.05 16.03
C THR A 30 26.51 -21.56 14.74
N LEU A 31 27.32 -21.01 13.83
CA LEU A 31 26.89 -20.60 12.50
C LEU A 31 26.41 -21.86 11.77
N ILE A 32 25.12 -22.16 11.90
CA ILE A 32 24.41 -22.96 10.92
C ILE A 32 24.50 -22.11 9.64
N PRO A 33 25.05 -22.65 8.53
CA PRO A 33 25.04 -21.94 7.26
C PRO A 33 23.60 -21.52 7.01
N THR A 34 23.34 -20.21 7.01
CA THR A 34 22.05 -19.65 6.64
C THR A 34 21.69 -20.27 5.30
N ALA A 35 20.68 -21.15 5.31
CA ALA A 35 20.10 -21.67 4.10
C ALA A 35 19.84 -20.45 3.21
N TYR A 36 20.41 -20.46 1.99
CA TYR A 36 20.22 -19.40 1.01
C TYR A 36 18.71 -19.12 0.93
N THR A 37 18.27 -18.00 1.49
CA THR A 37 16.89 -17.55 1.33
C THR A 37 16.76 -17.28 -0.16
N ALA A 38 16.05 -18.16 -0.87
CA ALA A 38 15.80 -17.99 -2.29
C ALA A 38 15.11 -16.64 -2.45
N SER A 39 15.84 -15.65 -2.94
CA SER A 39 15.28 -14.33 -3.13
C SER A 39 14.24 -14.45 -4.25
N TYR A 40 12.96 -14.26 -3.92
CA TYR A 40 11.91 -14.19 -4.93
C TYR A 40 11.98 -12.92 -5.77
N ILE A 41 13.10 -12.19 -5.74
CA ILE A 41 13.27 -10.93 -6.45
C ILE A 41 14.15 -11.16 -7.66
N ASN A 42 13.59 -10.96 -8.84
CA ASN A 42 14.33 -10.80 -10.08
C ASN A 42 14.62 -9.31 -10.30
N LYS A 43 15.88 -8.93 -10.13
CA LYS A 43 16.31 -7.52 -10.19
C LYS A 43 16.18 -6.90 -11.59
N ASP A 44 16.16 -7.73 -12.64
CA ASP A 44 16.01 -7.28 -14.02
C ASP A 44 14.53 -7.13 -14.43
N GLY A 45 13.60 -7.54 -13.57
CA GLY A 45 12.17 -7.42 -13.84
C GLY A 45 11.69 -5.96 -13.81
N LEU A 46 11.11 -5.50 -14.92
CA LEU A 46 10.53 -4.15 -15.08
C LEU A 46 9.00 -4.10 -15.04
N THR A 47 8.37 -5.20 -14.62
CA THR A 47 6.94 -5.28 -14.32
C THR A 47 6.73 -6.01 -13.00
N ILE A 48 5.57 -5.87 -12.36
CA ILE A 48 5.26 -6.59 -11.10
C ILE A 48 5.47 -8.09 -11.26
N LYS A 49 4.87 -8.70 -12.29
CA LYS A 49 5.02 -10.13 -12.61
C LYS A 49 6.48 -10.58 -12.74
N ASN A 50 7.31 -9.80 -13.41
CA ASN A 50 8.68 -10.21 -13.71
C ASN A 50 9.65 -9.84 -12.58
N ARG A 51 9.33 -8.86 -11.73
CA ARG A 51 10.15 -8.44 -10.57
C ARG A 51 10.08 -9.44 -9.44
N VAL A 52 8.92 -10.06 -9.25
CA VAL A 52 8.70 -11.00 -8.15
C VAL A 52 8.42 -12.39 -8.70
N ASN A 53 9.19 -13.40 -8.31
CA ASN A 53 8.95 -14.79 -8.68
C ASN A 53 7.90 -15.40 -7.74
N ALA A 54 7.07 -16.32 -8.26
CA ALA A 54 6.19 -17.10 -7.41
C ALA A 54 7.03 -18.08 -6.57
N PRO A 55 6.71 -18.30 -5.28
CA PRO A 55 7.44 -19.26 -4.46
C PRO A 55 7.29 -20.70 -4.97
N LYS A 56 8.21 -21.58 -4.58
CA LYS A 56 8.14 -23.00 -4.96
C LYS A 56 6.82 -23.60 -4.48
N GLY A 57 6.14 -24.33 -5.36
CA GLY A 57 4.83 -24.93 -5.07
C GLY A 57 3.63 -24.02 -5.33
N TYR A 58 3.85 -22.73 -5.57
CA TYR A 58 2.81 -21.79 -5.98
C TYR A 58 2.80 -21.60 -7.50
N LYS A 59 1.61 -21.40 -8.04
CA LYS A 59 1.39 -21.00 -9.43
C LYS A 59 0.55 -19.74 -9.45
N ARG A 60 0.90 -18.80 -10.32
CA ARG A 60 0.09 -17.59 -10.51
C ARG A 60 -1.29 -17.94 -11.03
N VAL A 61 -2.32 -17.33 -10.46
CA VAL A 61 -3.70 -17.47 -10.97
C VAL A 61 -3.78 -16.78 -12.34
N PRO A 62 -4.30 -17.40 -13.41
CA PRO A 62 -4.41 -16.77 -14.72
C PRO A 62 -5.23 -15.47 -14.71
N CYS A 63 -4.82 -14.47 -15.50
CA CYS A 63 -5.60 -13.26 -15.73
C CYS A 63 -6.10 -13.22 -17.16
N THR A 64 -7.34 -12.79 -17.35
CA THR A 64 -7.89 -12.49 -18.68
C THR A 64 -7.16 -11.30 -19.30
N ALA A 65 -6.73 -11.43 -20.56
CA ALA A 65 -6.07 -10.34 -21.28
C ALA A 65 -6.99 -9.10 -21.36
N GLY A 66 -6.41 -7.90 -21.20
CA GLY A 66 -7.16 -6.65 -21.17
C GLY A 66 -7.95 -6.39 -19.88
N SER A 67 -7.93 -7.30 -18.90
CA SER A 67 -8.61 -7.06 -17.62
C SER A 67 -7.79 -6.16 -16.69
N PHE A 68 -8.45 -5.60 -15.67
CA PHE A 68 -7.78 -4.81 -14.64
C PHE A 68 -6.74 -5.64 -13.88
N GLN A 69 -6.99 -6.93 -13.68
CA GLN A 69 -6.03 -7.84 -13.06
C GLN A 69 -4.76 -8.00 -13.90
N ALA A 70 -4.91 -8.21 -15.21
CA ALA A 70 -3.77 -8.28 -16.11
C ALA A 70 -3.02 -6.95 -16.20
N TYR A 71 -3.74 -5.82 -16.17
CA TYR A 71 -3.16 -4.48 -16.12
C TYR A 71 -2.28 -4.28 -14.88
N LEU A 72 -2.81 -4.58 -13.69
CA LEU A 72 -2.07 -4.46 -12.43
C LEU A 72 -0.86 -5.38 -12.38
N ARG A 73 -1.02 -6.67 -12.68
CA ARG A 73 0.08 -7.63 -12.67
C ARG A 73 1.24 -7.25 -13.61
N ASN A 74 0.95 -6.56 -14.70
CA ASN A 74 1.95 -6.12 -15.66
C ASN A 74 2.32 -4.64 -15.53
N TYR A 75 1.91 -3.96 -14.45
CA TYR A 75 2.24 -2.56 -14.24
C TYR A 75 3.76 -2.37 -14.23
N LYS A 76 4.23 -1.34 -14.94
CA LYS A 76 5.66 -1.06 -15.12
C LYS A 76 6.29 -0.63 -13.81
N LEU A 77 7.52 -1.05 -13.61
CA LEU A 77 8.34 -0.68 -12.46
C LEU A 77 9.59 0.06 -12.92
N LYS A 78 10.06 0.98 -12.09
CA LYS A 78 11.41 1.53 -12.20
C LYS A 78 12.47 0.45 -11.93
N PRO A 79 13.74 0.64 -12.37
CA PRO A 79 14.83 -0.30 -12.11
C PRO A 79 14.92 -0.72 -10.64
N PHE A 80 15.39 -1.95 -10.40
CA PHE A 80 15.55 -2.44 -9.03
C PHE A 80 16.51 -1.54 -8.23
N GLY A 81 16.20 -1.33 -6.95
CA GLY A 81 16.94 -0.42 -6.09
C GLY A 81 16.54 1.07 -6.20
N THR A 82 15.61 1.42 -7.10
CA THR A 82 15.04 2.78 -7.14
C THR A 82 14.43 3.13 -5.78
N LYS A 83 14.82 4.30 -5.27
CA LYS A 83 14.34 4.81 -3.99
C LYS A 83 12.92 5.35 -4.11
N ILE A 84 12.15 5.25 -3.02
CA ILE A 84 10.89 5.99 -2.88
C ILE A 84 11.26 7.46 -2.71
N ILE A 85 10.71 8.30 -3.59
CA ILE A 85 10.80 9.76 -3.49
C ILE A 85 9.44 10.35 -3.09
N ASN A 86 9.48 11.39 -2.26
CA ASN A 86 8.34 12.21 -1.87
C ASN A 86 7.98 13.18 -3.01
N TYR A 87 6.83 13.83 -2.89
CA TYR A 87 6.35 14.81 -3.87
C TYR A 87 7.24 16.05 -4.05
N ASP A 88 8.10 16.34 -3.07
CA ASP A 88 9.08 17.43 -3.05
C ASP A 88 10.48 16.99 -3.51
N ASP A 89 10.56 15.85 -4.19
CA ASP A 89 11.78 15.21 -4.69
C ASP A 89 12.78 14.75 -3.59
N THR A 90 12.41 14.84 -2.30
CA THR A 90 13.22 14.28 -1.21
C THR A 90 13.09 12.76 -1.11
N GLU A 91 14.10 12.09 -0.57
CA GLU A 91 14.02 10.65 -0.30
C GLU A 91 13.07 10.36 0.87
N TYR A 92 12.17 9.41 0.69
CA TYR A 92 11.36 8.92 1.81
C TYR A 92 12.25 8.20 2.83
N PHE A 93 12.11 8.51 4.12
CA PHE A 93 13.03 7.97 5.13
C PHE A 93 12.99 6.44 5.23
N TRP A 94 11.82 5.82 4.97
CA TRP A 94 11.63 4.37 5.11
C TRP A 94 11.78 3.64 3.77
N GLN A 95 13.03 3.36 3.39
CA GLN A 95 13.38 2.61 2.15
C GLN A 95 13.41 1.09 2.34
N ARG A 96 13.29 0.57 3.57
CA ARG A 96 13.38 -0.87 3.85
C ARG A 96 12.08 -1.61 3.54
N GLY A 97 10.98 -0.88 3.38
CA GLY A 97 9.62 -1.39 3.27
C GLY A 97 9.15 -1.71 1.85
N HIS A 98 9.99 -1.55 0.82
CA HIS A 98 9.59 -1.79 -0.57
C HIS A 98 10.59 -2.65 -1.35
N ILE A 99 10.11 -3.20 -2.46
CA ILE A 99 10.91 -4.03 -3.40
C ILE A 99 10.83 -3.55 -4.86
N GLY A 100 10.04 -2.50 -5.11
CA GLY A 100 9.91 -1.87 -6.41
C GLY A 100 9.09 -0.60 -6.33
N VAL A 101 9.41 0.36 -7.21
CA VAL A 101 8.65 1.60 -7.38
C VAL A 101 7.91 1.49 -8.70
N LEU A 102 6.59 1.73 -8.68
CA LEU A 102 5.78 1.76 -9.89
C LEU A 102 6.22 2.95 -10.75
N ASP A 103 6.20 2.75 -12.06
CA ASP A 103 6.54 3.79 -13.03
C ASP A 103 5.34 4.73 -13.25
N ILE A 104 5.00 5.45 -12.18
CA ILE A 104 3.93 6.45 -12.13
C ILE A 104 4.50 7.72 -11.49
N PRO A 105 4.39 8.89 -12.13
CA PRO A 105 4.96 10.13 -11.59
C PRO A 105 4.17 10.57 -10.34
N VAL A 106 4.89 11.08 -9.36
CA VAL A 106 4.31 11.74 -8.17
C VAL A 106 3.97 13.19 -8.54
N PRO A 107 2.72 13.65 -8.37
CA PRO A 107 2.37 15.03 -8.64
C PRO A 107 3.12 16.01 -7.71
N LYS A 108 3.78 17.02 -8.27
CA LYS A 108 4.52 18.04 -7.50
C LYS A 108 3.66 18.90 -6.58
N ASN A 109 2.34 18.91 -6.82
CA ASN A 109 1.39 19.63 -5.98
C ASN A 109 1.08 18.89 -4.65
N GLY A 110 1.70 17.73 -4.39
CA GLY A 110 1.51 16.96 -3.16
C GLY A 110 0.16 16.26 -3.04
N LEU A 111 -0.70 16.39 -4.07
CA LEU A 111 -1.89 15.56 -4.24
C LEU A 111 -1.47 14.17 -4.70
N GLN A 112 -2.39 13.20 -4.65
CA GLN A 112 -2.12 11.77 -4.82
C GLN A 112 -1.57 11.08 -3.55
N GLN A 113 -2.32 11.21 -2.46
CA GLN A 113 -2.00 10.60 -1.17
C GLN A 113 -2.75 9.28 -0.99
N CYS A 114 -2.06 8.26 -0.47
CA CYS A 114 -2.65 6.99 -0.04
C CYS A 114 -3.65 6.41 -1.07
N ALA A 115 -4.97 6.53 -0.81
CA ALA A 115 -6.06 6.09 -1.67
C ALA A 115 -6.05 6.69 -3.09
N ASP A 116 -5.60 7.94 -3.24
CA ASP A 116 -5.59 8.65 -4.51
C ASP A 116 -4.75 7.94 -5.57
N ALA A 117 -3.65 7.30 -5.16
CA ALA A 117 -2.80 6.52 -6.06
C ALA A 117 -3.60 5.35 -6.67
N LEU A 118 -4.43 4.69 -5.86
CA LEU A 118 -5.28 3.58 -6.28
C LEU A 118 -6.42 4.07 -7.19
N ILE A 119 -7.04 5.20 -6.84
CA ILE A 119 -8.04 5.91 -7.66
C ILE A 119 -7.47 6.24 -9.03
N ARG A 120 -6.26 6.81 -9.08
CA ARG A 120 -5.57 7.15 -10.33
C ARG A 120 -5.35 5.92 -11.20
N ILE A 121 -4.76 4.86 -10.64
CA ILE A 121 -4.42 3.64 -11.37
C ILE A 121 -5.69 2.99 -11.97
N ARG A 122 -6.79 2.93 -11.20
CA ARG A 122 -8.08 2.45 -11.71
C ARG A 122 -8.62 3.35 -12.81
N SER A 123 -8.57 4.66 -12.62
CA SER A 123 -9.11 5.63 -13.57
C SER A 123 -8.33 5.67 -14.88
N GLU A 124 -6.99 5.56 -14.83
CA GLU A 124 -6.13 5.45 -16.01
C GLU A 124 -6.38 4.14 -16.76
N TYR A 125 -6.54 3.01 -16.06
CA TYR A 125 -6.95 1.76 -16.70
C TYR A 125 -8.27 1.92 -17.46
N LEU A 126 -9.30 2.49 -16.83
CA LEU A 126 -10.59 2.73 -17.47
C LEU A 126 -10.46 3.70 -18.66
N TRP A 127 -9.65 4.74 -18.52
CA TRP A 127 -9.36 5.71 -19.57
C TRP A 127 -8.75 5.05 -20.81
N ASP A 128 -7.67 4.31 -20.62
CA ASP A 128 -6.87 3.69 -21.68
C ASP A 128 -7.63 2.53 -22.36
N ASN A 129 -8.63 1.96 -21.70
CA ASN A 129 -9.50 0.91 -22.25
C ASN A 129 -10.86 1.45 -22.76
N ASN A 130 -10.98 2.76 -22.99
CA ASN A 130 -12.19 3.42 -23.49
C ASN A 130 -13.46 3.21 -22.63
N ARG A 131 -13.29 2.99 -21.32
CA ARG A 131 -14.35 2.79 -20.32
C ARG A 131 -14.55 4.04 -19.47
N LYS A 132 -14.47 5.21 -20.09
CA LYS A 132 -14.45 6.51 -19.38
C LYS A 132 -15.74 6.80 -18.60
N GLY A 133 -16.87 6.25 -19.04
CA GLY A 133 -18.16 6.39 -18.36
C GLY A 133 -18.23 5.70 -17.00
N GLU A 134 -17.29 4.79 -16.70
CA GLU A 134 -17.21 4.11 -15.41
C GLU A 134 -16.35 4.87 -14.38
N ILE A 135 -15.75 5.98 -14.78
CA ILE A 135 -14.91 6.78 -13.91
C ILE A 135 -15.81 7.69 -13.06
N GLY A 136 -15.86 7.41 -11.75
CA GLY A 136 -16.55 8.24 -10.79
C GLY A 136 -16.39 7.74 -9.37
N PHE A 137 -16.42 8.67 -8.42
CA PHE A 137 -16.21 8.39 -7.00
C PHE A 137 -17.13 9.25 -6.14
N ASN A 138 -17.45 8.76 -4.95
CA ASN A 138 -18.11 9.55 -3.94
C ASN A 138 -17.10 10.46 -3.24
N PHE A 139 -17.50 11.71 -3.03
CA PHE A 139 -16.86 12.54 -2.00
C PHE A 139 -17.10 11.91 -0.62
N THR A 140 -16.31 12.31 0.37
CA THR A 140 -16.46 11.84 1.76
C THR A 140 -17.85 12.16 2.33
N SER A 141 -18.49 13.21 1.84
CA SER A 141 -19.88 13.58 2.13
C SER A 141 -20.93 12.69 1.45
N GLY A 142 -20.52 11.68 0.67
CA GLY A 142 -21.41 10.73 -0.02
C GLY A 142 -21.92 11.18 -1.39
N HIS A 143 -21.56 12.38 -1.86
CA HIS A 143 -22.02 12.89 -3.15
C HIS A 143 -21.19 12.30 -4.29
N TYR A 144 -21.85 11.59 -5.21
CA TYR A 144 -21.20 10.98 -6.37
C TYR A 144 -20.84 12.02 -7.44
N PHE A 145 -19.60 11.98 -7.92
CA PHE A 145 -19.13 12.84 -9.01
C PHE A 145 -18.38 12.05 -10.08
N SER A 146 -19.01 11.87 -11.24
CA SER A 146 -18.41 11.18 -12.38
C SER A 146 -17.54 12.10 -13.24
N TRP A 147 -16.59 11.48 -13.94
CA TRP A 147 -15.81 12.12 -14.98
C TRP A 147 -16.71 12.73 -16.06
N GLU A 148 -17.73 12.01 -16.53
CA GLU A 148 -18.64 12.49 -17.57
C GLU A 148 -19.30 13.81 -17.17
N LYS A 149 -19.80 13.90 -15.93
CA LYS A 149 -20.42 15.12 -15.42
C LYS A 149 -19.42 16.29 -15.38
N TYR A 150 -18.18 16.03 -14.94
CA TYR A 150 -17.13 17.05 -14.96
C TYR A 150 -16.76 17.50 -16.39
N ALA A 151 -16.65 16.54 -17.32
CA ALA A 151 -16.31 16.78 -18.70
C ALA A 151 -17.41 17.55 -19.45
N GLU A 152 -18.67 17.43 -19.05
CA GLU A 152 -19.79 18.26 -19.54
C GLU A 152 -19.84 19.66 -18.92
N GLY A 153 -18.87 20.02 -18.08
CA GLY A 153 -18.69 21.39 -17.57
C GLY A 153 -19.23 21.64 -16.16
N TYR A 154 -19.67 20.60 -15.45
CA TYR A 154 -20.12 20.74 -14.07
C TYR A 154 -18.94 20.84 -13.10
N ARG A 155 -19.09 21.66 -12.06
CA ARG A 155 -18.13 21.81 -10.96
C ARG A 155 -18.83 21.68 -9.61
N PRO A 156 -18.15 21.12 -8.59
CA PRO A 156 -18.72 21.08 -7.25
C PRO A 156 -18.82 22.49 -6.66
N ASN A 157 -19.94 22.77 -6.01
CA ASN A 157 -20.19 23.92 -5.17
C ASN A 157 -20.45 23.41 -3.76
N ILE A 158 -19.55 23.73 -2.85
CA ILE A 158 -19.46 23.09 -1.53
C ILE A 158 -19.81 24.11 -0.46
N LYS A 159 -20.77 23.75 0.40
CA LYS A 159 -21.20 24.54 1.56
C LYS A 159 -21.27 23.62 2.77
N GLY A 160 -20.20 23.61 3.57
CA GLY A 160 -20.03 22.64 4.65
C GLY A 160 -20.02 21.21 4.10
N ASN A 161 -20.90 20.35 4.62
CA ASN A 161 -21.04 18.95 4.18
C ASN A 161 -21.97 18.77 2.97
N SER A 162 -22.64 19.83 2.50
CA SER A 162 -23.53 19.77 1.34
C SER A 162 -22.76 20.09 0.06
N VAL A 163 -22.99 19.27 -0.98
CA VAL A 163 -22.34 19.44 -2.28
C VAL A 163 -23.40 19.45 -3.36
N SER A 164 -23.39 20.53 -4.15
CA SER A 164 -24.19 20.67 -5.36
C SER A 164 -23.26 20.75 -6.57
N PHE A 165 -23.77 20.45 -7.76
CA PHE A 165 -22.97 20.49 -8.99
C PHE A 165 -23.60 21.46 -9.98
N HIS A 166 -22.88 22.51 -10.34
CA HIS A 166 -23.37 23.54 -11.25
C HIS A 166 -22.53 23.55 -12.52
N LYS A 167 -23.17 23.79 -13.67
CA LYS A 167 -22.47 23.93 -14.94
C LYS A 167 -21.84 25.32 -15.00
N THR A 168 -20.52 25.38 -14.84
CA THR A 168 -19.74 26.63 -14.79
C THR A 168 -18.57 26.66 -15.75
N ALA A 169 -18.35 25.58 -16.51
CA ALA A 169 -17.30 25.47 -17.52
C ALA A 169 -17.86 24.95 -18.85
N TYR A 170 -17.10 25.14 -19.93
CA TYR A 170 -17.39 24.51 -21.22
C TYR A 170 -17.08 23.00 -21.20
N LYS A 171 -17.72 22.27 -22.11
CA LYS A 171 -17.48 20.84 -22.33
C LYS A 171 -16.02 20.62 -22.74
N ASN A 172 -15.33 19.70 -22.08
CA ASN A 172 -13.93 19.37 -22.35
C ASN A 172 -13.62 17.92 -21.95
N HIS A 173 -13.38 17.07 -22.95
CA HIS A 173 -13.10 15.64 -22.79
C HIS A 173 -11.61 15.30 -22.95
N SER A 174 -10.71 16.29 -22.87
CA SER A 174 -9.26 16.08 -22.99
C SER A 174 -8.67 15.34 -21.79
N LYS A 175 -7.53 14.67 -22.02
CA LYS A 175 -6.78 13.97 -20.97
C LYS A 175 -6.26 14.93 -19.90
N ASP A 176 -5.86 16.14 -20.28
CA ASP A 176 -5.44 17.16 -19.32
C ASP A 176 -6.58 17.56 -18.39
N ASN A 177 -7.80 17.67 -18.92
CA ASN A 177 -8.98 17.96 -18.12
C ASN A 177 -9.36 16.78 -17.20
N PHE A 178 -9.07 15.55 -17.61
CA PHE A 178 -9.21 14.36 -16.76
C PHE A 178 -8.28 14.39 -15.53
N TYR A 179 -7.03 14.83 -15.66
CA TYR A 179 -6.17 15.00 -14.48
C TYR A 179 -6.64 16.15 -13.57
N LYS A 180 -7.25 17.21 -14.13
CA LYS A 180 -7.90 18.25 -13.32
C LYS A 180 -9.12 17.72 -12.56
N TYR A 181 -9.90 16.82 -13.16
CA TYR A 181 -10.96 16.09 -12.48
C TYR A 181 -10.41 15.24 -11.33
N LEU A 182 -9.34 14.47 -11.56
CA LEU A 182 -8.72 13.65 -10.52
C LEU A 182 -8.23 14.50 -9.34
N ASN A 183 -7.68 15.71 -9.57
CA ASN A 183 -7.32 16.61 -8.48
C ASN A 183 -8.53 16.98 -7.60
N ILE A 184 -9.72 17.16 -8.17
CA ILE A 184 -10.94 17.39 -7.38
C ILE A 184 -11.31 16.13 -6.58
N ILE A 185 -11.18 14.95 -7.17
CA ILE A 185 -11.41 13.70 -6.46
C ILE A 185 -10.43 13.57 -5.28
N TYR A 186 -9.14 13.83 -5.47
CA TYR A 186 -8.14 13.78 -4.40
C TYR A 186 -8.42 14.77 -3.26
N MET A 187 -9.07 15.89 -3.55
CA MET A 187 -9.43 16.88 -2.53
C MET A 187 -10.63 16.47 -1.67
N TYR A 188 -11.59 15.72 -2.22
CA TYR A 188 -12.89 15.47 -1.57
C TYR A 188 -13.20 14.00 -1.31
N SER A 189 -12.47 13.08 -1.92
CA SER A 189 -12.53 11.63 -1.72
C SER A 189 -11.26 11.16 -1.02
N GLY A 190 -11.28 9.92 -0.52
CA GLY A 190 -10.11 9.32 0.11
C GLY A 190 -10.43 7.94 0.68
N THR A 191 -9.60 7.44 1.57
CA THR A 191 -9.77 6.09 2.15
C THR A 191 -11.15 5.89 2.81
N LEU A 192 -11.68 6.92 3.49
CA LEU A 192 -13.01 6.84 4.10
C LEU A 192 -14.13 6.78 3.05
N SER A 193 -14.04 7.56 1.96
CA SER A 193 -15.05 7.53 0.91
C SER A 193 -15.06 6.18 0.19
N LEU A 194 -13.87 5.64 -0.16
CA LEU A 194 -13.72 4.30 -0.73
C LEU A 194 -14.25 3.22 0.21
N TYR A 195 -13.94 3.33 1.52
CA TYR A 195 -14.48 2.39 2.50
C TYR A 195 -16.01 2.43 2.54
N ASN A 196 -16.64 3.58 2.44
CA ASN A 196 -18.09 3.66 2.50
C ASN A 196 -18.78 3.24 1.19
N GLU A 197 -18.18 3.56 0.04
CA GLU A 197 -18.86 3.39 -1.26
C GLU A 197 -18.63 2.03 -1.94
N LEU A 198 -17.53 1.33 -1.61
CA LEU A 198 -17.13 0.12 -2.31
C LEU A 198 -17.72 -1.15 -1.66
N PRO A 199 -18.12 -2.15 -2.48
CA PRO A 199 -18.56 -3.44 -2.01
C PRO A 199 -17.56 -4.10 -1.05
N LYS A 200 -18.07 -4.68 0.03
CA LYS A 200 -17.27 -5.41 1.04
C LYS A 200 -17.02 -6.84 0.59
N ILE A 201 -15.80 -7.31 0.78
CA ILE A 201 -15.45 -8.72 0.59
C ILE A 201 -15.43 -9.38 1.98
N ASN A 202 -16.33 -10.34 2.19
CA ASN A 202 -16.55 -10.93 3.50
C ASN A 202 -15.78 -12.22 3.75
N ASN A 203 -15.20 -12.81 2.72
CA ASN A 203 -14.42 -14.03 2.78
C ASN A 203 -13.08 -13.80 2.08
N SER A 204 -11.97 -13.97 2.81
CA SER A 204 -10.63 -13.72 2.27
C SER A 204 -10.23 -14.68 1.14
N LYS A 205 -10.91 -15.84 1.02
CA LYS A 205 -10.69 -16.79 -0.09
C LYS A 205 -11.15 -16.23 -1.44
N ASP A 206 -12.07 -15.27 -1.43
CA ASP A 206 -12.64 -14.63 -2.63
C ASP A 206 -11.77 -13.47 -3.13
N LEU A 207 -10.73 -13.10 -2.39
CA LEU A 207 -9.79 -12.05 -2.79
C LEU A 207 -9.14 -12.39 -4.13
N LYS A 208 -8.97 -11.33 -4.92
CA LYS A 208 -8.35 -11.33 -6.23
C LYS A 208 -7.55 -10.05 -6.46
N ILE A 209 -6.76 -10.04 -7.53
CA ILE A 209 -6.06 -8.84 -7.97
C ILE A 209 -7.05 -7.68 -8.19
N GLY A 210 -6.67 -6.50 -7.71
CA GLY A 210 -7.48 -5.28 -7.74
C GLY A 210 -8.33 -5.04 -6.49
N ASP A 211 -8.49 -6.04 -5.63
CA ASP A 211 -9.10 -5.84 -4.32
C ASP A 211 -8.14 -5.12 -3.37
N MET A 212 -8.68 -4.49 -2.34
CA MET A 212 -7.95 -3.60 -1.46
C MET A 212 -8.14 -3.97 0.00
N LEU A 213 -7.04 -4.04 0.74
CA LEU A 213 -7.04 -4.06 2.20
C LEU A 213 -7.16 -2.62 2.69
N ILE A 214 -8.17 -2.34 3.50
CA ILE A 214 -8.60 -0.97 3.78
C ILE A 214 -9.00 -0.77 5.25
N LYS A 215 -8.63 0.38 5.80
CA LYS A 215 -9.18 0.93 7.04
C LYS A 215 -9.63 2.37 6.78
N GLY A 216 -10.94 2.60 6.79
CA GLY A 216 -11.51 3.95 6.70
C GLY A 216 -11.20 4.81 7.94
N GLY A 217 -11.41 6.11 7.81
CA GLY A 217 -11.27 7.10 8.89
C GLY A 217 -10.00 7.93 8.79
N SER A 218 -9.70 8.69 9.86
CA SER A 218 -8.49 9.48 10.01
C SER A 218 -7.87 9.20 11.39
N PRO A 219 -6.74 8.48 11.48
CA PRO A 219 -5.95 7.95 10.37
C PRO A 219 -6.55 6.67 9.76
N GLY A 220 -6.66 6.67 8.43
CA GLY A 220 -7.01 5.52 7.59
C GLY A 220 -5.83 5.11 6.70
N HIS A 221 -5.88 3.91 6.12
CA HIS A 221 -4.89 3.44 5.14
C HIS A 221 -5.51 2.44 4.17
N ILE A 222 -4.91 2.34 2.98
CA ILE A 222 -5.35 1.40 1.95
C ILE A 222 -4.17 0.92 1.10
N VAL A 223 -4.17 -0.38 0.81
CA VAL A 223 -3.24 -1.03 -0.13
C VAL A 223 -4.02 -1.89 -1.10
N MET A 224 -3.48 -2.12 -2.30
CA MET A 224 -4.14 -2.90 -3.34
C MET A 224 -3.37 -4.16 -3.71
N ILE A 225 -4.09 -5.24 -3.95
CA ILE A 225 -3.55 -6.49 -4.48
C ILE A 225 -3.18 -6.30 -5.96
N CYS A 226 -1.92 -6.54 -6.33
CA CYS A 226 -1.44 -6.46 -7.72
C CYS A 226 -1.05 -7.79 -8.33
N ASP A 227 -0.80 -8.81 -7.53
CA ASP A 227 -0.54 -10.16 -8.01
C ASP A 227 -1.08 -11.17 -7.00
N GLU A 228 -1.32 -12.38 -7.49
CA GLU A 228 -1.79 -13.50 -6.69
C GLU A 228 -1.21 -14.81 -7.22
N ALA A 229 -0.91 -15.72 -6.29
CA ALA A 229 -0.51 -17.09 -6.60
C ALA A 229 -1.20 -18.05 -5.63
N ILE A 230 -1.41 -19.29 -6.09
CA ILE A 230 -2.13 -20.33 -5.37
C ILE A 230 -1.31 -21.63 -5.39
N ASN A 231 -1.29 -22.36 -4.29
CA ASN A 231 -0.67 -23.68 -4.21
C ASN A 231 -1.68 -24.81 -4.42
N ALA A 232 -1.21 -26.06 -4.42
CA ALA A 232 -2.07 -27.24 -4.65
C ALA A 232 -3.14 -27.44 -3.57
N SER A 233 -2.93 -26.92 -2.36
CA SER A 233 -3.89 -26.98 -1.24
C SER A 233 -4.97 -25.87 -1.33
N GLY A 234 -4.89 -25.00 -2.33
CA GLY A 234 -5.78 -23.86 -2.49
C GLY A 234 -5.43 -22.63 -1.65
N ASP A 235 -4.27 -22.64 -0.97
CA ASP A 235 -3.79 -21.49 -0.21
C ASP A 235 -3.25 -20.41 -1.15
N LYS A 236 -3.67 -19.17 -0.91
CA LYS A 236 -3.42 -18.02 -1.76
C LYS A 236 -2.50 -17.02 -1.08
N ILE A 237 -1.56 -16.52 -1.86
CA ILE A 237 -0.64 -15.44 -1.48
C ILE A 237 -0.73 -14.28 -2.46
N TYR A 238 -0.44 -13.08 -1.96
CA TYR A 238 -0.68 -11.83 -2.69
C TYR A 238 0.52 -10.90 -2.68
N LEU A 239 0.67 -10.12 -3.74
CA LEU A 239 1.54 -8.94 -3.75
C LEU A 239 0.70 -7.69 -3.60
N LEU A 240 1.23 -6.73 -2.86
CA LEU A 240 0.55 -5.49 -2.54
C LEU A 240 1.36 -4.29 -3.03
N PHE A 241 0.67 -3.21 -3.37
CA PHE A 241 1.29 -1.89 -3.53
C PHE A 241 0.46 -0.81 -2.83
N GLN A 242 1.12 0.32 -2.55
CA GLN A 242 0.50 1.44 -1.87
C GLN A 242 1.07 2.78 -2.31
N GLY A 243 0.26 3.83 -2.14
CA GLY A 243 0.75 5.19 -1.92
C GLY A 243 0.95 5.47 -0.43
N ASN A 244 1.21 6.73 -0.06
CA ASN A 244 1.33 7.14 1.34
C ASN A 244 0.80 8.58 1.54
N THR A 245 0.82 9.03 2.78
CA THR A 245 0.52 10.42 3.17
C THR A 245 1.71 10.98 3.96
N PRO A 246 2.38 12.06 3.52
CA PRO A 246 2.18 12.83 2.28
C PRO A 246 2.40 12.02 0.98
N ALA A 247 2.09 12.62 -0.17
CA ALA A 247 2.25 11.98 -1.47
C ALA A 247 3.71 11.59 -1.73
N GLN A 248 3.91 10.37 -2.20
CA GLN A 248 5.22 9.81 -2.51
C GLN A 248 5.07 8.77 -3.63
N SER A 249 6.20 8.20 -4.03
CA SER A 249 6.24 7.15 -5.05
C SER A 249 5.33 5.97 -4.66
N VAL A 250 4.48 5.55 -5.60
CA VAL A 250 3.69 4.32 -5.44
C VAL A 250 4.64 3.13 -5.55
N HIS A 251 4.57 2.19 -4.61
CA HIS A 251 5.58 1.15 -4.49
C HIS A 251 4.99 -0.19 -4.08
N LEU A 252 5.65 -1.27 -4.53
CA LEU A 252 5.39 -2.62 -4.07
C LEU A 252 5.91 -2.77 -2.65
N VAL A 253 5.04 -3.16 -1.73
CA VAL A 253 5.39 -3.30 -0.32
C VAL A 253 6.05 -4.64 -0.05
N LYS A 254 6.99 -4.64 0.89
CA LYS A 254 7.72 -5.81 1.32
C LYS A 254 7.08 -6.40 2.56
N ASN A 255 6.79 -7.71 2.54
CA ASN A 255 6.42 -8.42 3.76
C ASN A 255 7.66 -8.53 4.67
N LEU A 256 7.64 -7.83 5.80
CA LEU A 256 8.74 -7.80 6.77
C LEU A 256 8.56 -8.85 7.87
N GLU A 257 7.34 -9.37 8.05
CA GLU A 257 7.00 -10.33 9.10
C GLU A 257 7.32 -11.77 8.66
N ASP A 258 6.98 -12.13 7.42
CA ASP A 258 7.37 -13.41 6.83
C ASP A 258 8.52 -13.22 5.85
N THR A 259 9.74 -13.38 6.36
CA THR A 259 10.97 -13.30 5.55
C THR A 259 11.17 -14.51 4.63
N THR A 260 10.48 -15.63 4.86
CA THR A 260 10.62 -16.87 4.09
C THR A 260 9.83 -16.86 2.79
N GLN A 261 8.77 -16.04 2.74
CA GLN A 261 7.91 -15.84 1.56
C GLN A 261 7.93 -14.39 1.03
N SER A 262 8.65 -13.48 1.70
CA SER A 262 8.74 -12.06 1.31
C SER A 262 9.11 -11.87 -0.17
N PRO A 263 8.34 -11.10 -0.96
CA PRO A 263 7.41 -10.06 -0.51
C PRO A 263 5.93 -10.50 -0.49
N TRP A 264 5.63 -11.79 -0.60
CA TRP A 264 4.26 -12.29 -0.64
C TRP A 264 3.57 -12.20 0.73
N TYR A 265 2.26 -11.96 0.71
CA TYR A 265 1.40 -11.84 1.89
C TYR A 265 0.32 -12.90 1.89
N HIS A 266 0.08 -13.52 3.04
CA HIS A 266 -1.20 -14.14 3.36
C HIS A 266 -2.16 -13.07 3.85
N LEU A 267 -3.40 -13.12 3.35
CA LEU A 267 -4.44 -12.17 3.73
C LEU A 267 -5.61 -12.93 4.33
N GLU A 268 -5.94 -12.59 5.57
CA GLU A 268 -7.09 -13.10 6.29
C GLU A 268 -7.99 -11.94 6.68
N LYS A 269 -9.28 -12.20 6.89
CA LYS A 269 -10.23 -11.20 7.37
C LYS A 269 -10.21 -11.14 8.88
N ASP A 270 -10.43 -9.95 9.44
CA ASP A 270 -10.48 -9.70 10.89
C ASP A 270 -9.17 -10.07 11.62
N ALA A 271 -8.05 -10.06 10.87
CA ALA A 271 -6.72 -10.40 11.33
C ALA A 271 -5.83 -9.15 11.46
N VAL A 272 -4.72 -9.31 12.17
CA VAL A 272 -3.65 -8.31 12.24
C VAL A 272 -2.71 -8.52 11.04
N ILE A 273 -2.63 -7.54 10.14
CA ILE A 273 -1.78 -7.59 8.95
C ILE A 273 -0.83 -6.39 8.95
N PRO A 274 0.44 -6.58 9.33
CA PRO A 274 1.48 -5.58 9.16
C PRO A 274 1.87 -5.44 7.69
N VAL A 275 1.81 -4.21 7.17
CA VAL A 275 2.15 -3.86 5.79
C VAL A 275 3.15 -2.70 5.80
N SER A 276 4.44 -3.05 5.70
CA SER A 276 5.56 -2.10 5.69
C SER A 276 5.54 -1.15 6.89
N ASN A 277 5.05 0.08 6.73
CA ASN A 277 5.00 1.14 7.72
C ASN A 277 3.64 1.28 8.43
N TYR A 278 2.69 0.37 8.16
CA TYR A 278 1.34 0.43 8.71
C TYR A 278 0.84 -0.95 9.15
N THR A 279 0.12 -1.04 10.28
CA THR A 279 -0.50 -2.29 10.73
C THR A 279 -2.02 -2.19 10.70
N PHE A 280 -2.65 -3.08 9.93
CA PHE A 280 -4.10 -3.26 9.95
C PHE A 280 -4.46 -4.21 11.09
N TYR A 281 -4.95 -3.69 12.22
CA TYR A 281 -5.32 -4.53 13.38
C TYR A 281 -6.63 -5.34 13.19
N ASN A 282 -7.45 -4.93 12.23
CA ASN A 282 -8.68 -5.62 11.86
C ASN A 282 -8.85 -5.47 10.35
N SER A 283 -8.29 -6.41 9.61
CA SER A 283 -8.27 -6.40 8.14
C SER A 283 -9.68 -6.47 7.56
N LYS A 284 -10.01 -5.46 6.74
CA LYS A 284 -11.24 -5.39 5.93
C LYS A 284 -10.87 -5.25 4.47
N PHE A 285 -11.71 -5.78 3.60
CA PHE A 285 -11.44 -5.79 2.17
C PHE A 285 -12.59 -5.18 1.36
N VAL A 286 -12.24 -4.49 0.29
CA VAL A 286 -13.18 -3.89 -0.67
C VAL A 286 -12.72 -4.14 -2.11
N SER A 287 -13.66 -4.09 -3.06
CA SER A 287 -13.37 -4.17 -4.50
C SER A 287 -13.90 -2.95 -5.23
N PHE A 288 -13.26 -2.55 -6.33
CA PHE A 288 -13.89 -1.60 -7.24
C PHE A 288 -15.17 -2.19 -7.86
N LYS A 289 -16.12 -1.31 -8.18
CA LYS A 289 -17.32 -1.65 -8.93
C LYS A 289 -16.97 -1.96 -10.39
#